data_AF-R5BLH8-F1
#
_entry.id   AF-R5BLH8-F1
#
_cell.length_a   1.000
_cell.length_b   1.000
_cell.length_c   1.000
_cell.angle_alpha   90.00
_cell.angle_beta   90.00
_cell.angle_gamma   90.00
#
_symmetry.space_group_name_H-M   'P 1'
#
loop_
_entity.id
_entity.type
_entity.pdbx_description
1 polymer ?
#
loop_
_entity_poly.entity_id
_entity_poly.type
_entity_poly.pdbx_seq_one_letter_code
_entity_poly.pdbx_strand_id
1 'polypeptide(L)'
;MADWRNSVITERGRNLDAKVRAGRIKMEFTKFKFGSGQLDSYESATDLAEPRLNVGVTSIEPVETGVTEVSTTLTNANVTTGFNMREVGLFAKDPDLGEILYLVMTDPSYDFLPAKGGATVISVDFSIFIGVDDAGNTTAVLDPDGLLKLRDLTAHNNNTDAHSVLFTTDSTPDRDSDTTDSAISKLGARVKWVRSYVARKITDTLKTVDTKISEALVAYKNFKASQISDFAEAVLIAIRDKTFTTLGVTWSFTNPNAWYICFGVLFGGLIIQGGSNGGNADSNILLPIQYTKEYKVLATGTAAGQGYYTFLTAIKTNLASFKLNTYSGAGQLMAHNFDWLTIGR
;
A
#
# COMPACT_ATOMS: atom_id res chain seq x y z
N MET A 1 20.25 65.31 22.68
CA MET A 1 20.20 63.91 22.23
C MET A 1 20.90 63.12 23.31
N ALA A 2 20.30 62.00 23.74
CA ALA A 2 20.92 61.14 24.72
C ALA A 2 22.24 60.54 24.20
N ASP A 3 23.17 60.24 25.11
CA ASP A 3 24.53 59.77 24.84
C ASP A 3 24.82 58.41 25.53
N TRP A 4 23.98 57.98 26.50
CA TRP A 4 23.93 56.66 27.13
C TRP A 4 25.30 56.05 27.52
N ARG A 5 26.25 56.87 27.99
CA ARG A 5 27.64 56.43 28.26
C ARG A 5 27.88 55.80 29.62
N ASN A 6 26.98 56.01 30.58
CA ASN A 6 27.20 55.60 31.98
C ASN A 6 26.41 54.34 32.31
N SER A 7 27.00 53.17 32.03
CA SER A 7 26.45 51.88 32.47
C SER A 7 27.07 51.41 33.78
N VAL A 8 26.25 50.86 34.66
CA VAL A 8 26.68 50.19 35.88
C VAL A 8 26.11 48.77 35.89
N ILE A 9 26.99 47.77 36.02
CA ILE A 9 26.59 46.39 36.30
C ILE A 9 26.19 46.32 37.78
N THR A 10 24.98 45.85 38.07
CA THR A 10 24.47 45.76 39.44
C THR A 10 25.23 44.70 40.24
N GLU A 11 25.09 44.70 41.56
CA GLU A 11 25.62 43.65 42.43
C GLU A 11 25.10 42.26 42.01
N ARG A 12 23.82 42.17 41.64
CA ARG A 12 23.22 40.93 41.12
C ARG A 12 23.82 40.54 39.77
N GLY A 13 24.08 41.51 38.89
CA GLY A 13 24.74 41.27 37.59
C GLY A 13 26.16 40.72 37.75
N ARG A 14 26.97 41.29 38.65
CA ARG A 14 28.33 40.80 38.94
C ARG A 14 28.32 39.40 39.55
N ASN A 15 27.35 39.11 40.43
CA ASN A 15 27.17 37.78 40.99
C ASN A 15 26.78 36.76 39.90
N LEU A 16 25.96 37.16 38.93
CA LEU A 16 25.63 36.34 37.76
C LEU A 16 26.87 36.08 36.91
N ASP A 17 27.68 37.10 36.62
CA ASP A 17 28.93 36.96 35.88
C ASP A 17 29.87 35.95 36.56
N ALA A 18 30.00 35.99 37.88
CA ALA A 18 30.81 35.03 38.63
C ALA A 18 30.32 33.57 38.46
N LYS A 19 29.00 33.36 38.38
CA LYS A 19 28.41 32.03 38.12
C LYS A 19 28.69 31.56 36.69
N VAL A 20 28.59 32.46 35.71
CA VAL A 20 28.92 32.19 34.30
C VAL A 20 30.39 31.82 34.17
N ARG A 21 31.31 32.60 34.75
CA ARG A 21 32.77 32.36 34.73
C ARG A 21 33.17 31.06 35.40
N ALA A 22 32.44 30.63 36.43
CA ALA A 22 32.64 29.34 37.08
C ALA A 22 32.17 28.15 36.22
N GLY A 23 31.68 28.39 34.99
CA GLY A 23 31.19 27.37 34.06
C GLY A 23 29.86 26.73 34.49
N ARG A 24 29.13 27.36 35.42
CA ARG A 24 27.92 26.76 36.02
C ARG A 24 26.68 26.97 35.17
N ILE A 25 26.63 28.06 34.41
CA ILE A 25 25.48 28.47 33.61
C ILE A 25 25.94 29.21 32.35
N LYS A 26 25.04 29.34 31.39
CA LYS A 26 25.18 30.25 30.23
C LYS A 26 24.53 31.59 30.57
N MET A 27 25.08 32.69 30.07
CA MET A 27 24.45 34.00 30.20
C MET A 27 23.19 34.03 29.33
N GLU A 28 22.05 34.44 29.88
CA GLU A 28 20.77 34.57 29.15
C GLU A 28 20.13 35.93 29.46
N PHE A 29 20.16 36.84 28.49
CA PHE A 29 19.45 38.12 28.57
C PHE A 29 17.98 37.96 28.18
N THR A 30 17.08 38.62 28.90
CA THR A 30 15.62 38.40 28.74
C THR A 30 14.92 39.59 28.11
N LYS A 31 15.25 40.82 28.51
CA LYS A 31 14.58 42.03 28.03
C LYS A 31 15.32 43.31 28.40
N PHE A 32 14.91 44.38 27.73
CA PHE A 32 15.15 45.75 28.14
C PHE A 32 13.95 46.29 28.91
N LYS A 33 14.22 47.15 29.89
CA LYS A 33 13.23 48.07 30.42
C LYS A 33 13.70 49.50 30.18
N PHE A 34 12.78 50.39 29.87
CA PHE A 34 13.01 51.83 29.76
C PHE A 34 12.12 52.56 30.75
N GLY A 35 12.64 53.61 31.34
CA GLY A 35 11.95 54.38 32.38
C GLY A 35 12.27 55.87 32.33
N SER A 36 11.60 56.60 33.22
CA SER A 36 11.72 58.06 33.37
C SER A 36 12.35 58.50 34.69
N GLY A 37 12.73 57.55 35.53
CA GLY A 37 13.20 57.80 36.88
C GLY A 37 14.66 58.22 36.96
N GLN A 38 15.12 58.38 38.20
CA GLN A 38 16.50 58.60 38.56
C GLN A 38 16.80 57.65 39.73
N LEU A 39 17.78 56.78 39.59
CA LEU A 39 18.18 55.87 40.66
C LEU A 39 19.02 56.60 41.72
N ASP A 40 18.73 56.33 42.99
CA ASP A 40 19.54 56.79 44.12
C ASP A 40 20.83 55.96 44.29
N SER A 41 20.78 54.68 43.93
CA SER A 41 21.91 53.75 43.94
C SER A 41 21.81 52.80 42.75
N TYR A 42 22.86 52.77 41.93
CA TYR A 42 22.91 51.94 40.72
C TYR A 42 23.33 50.50 41.02
N GLU A 43 24.30 50.32 41.91
CA GLU A 43 24.86 48.99 42.17
C GLU A 43 23.87 48.07 42.90
N SER A 44 23.13 48.61 43.86
CA SER A 44 22.14 47.82 44.62
C SER A 44 20.76 47.80 43.96
N ALA A 45 20.60 48.40 42.77
CA ALA A 45 19.34 48.43 42.07
C ALA A 45 18.87 47.02 41.67
N THR A 46 17.60 46.74 41.89
CA THR A 46 16.95 45.48 41.49
C THR A 46 15.94 45.65 40.36
N ASP A 47 15.53 46.89 40.11
CA ASP A 47 14.70 47.34 38.99
C ASP A 47 15.02 48.81 38.69
N LEU A 48 14.40 49.36 37.65
CA LEU A 48 14.43 50.79 37.34
C LEU A 48 13.67 51.61 38.40
N ALA A 49 14.02 52.89 38.57
CA ALA A 49 13.36 53.77 39.53
C ALA A 49 11.89 54.04 39.15
N GLU A 50 11.63 54.21 37.85
CA GLU A 50 10.30 54.44 37.30
C GLU A 50 10.15 53.76 35.93
N PRO A 51 9.97 52.42 35.89
CA PRO A 51 9.83 51.67 34.65
C PRO A 51 8.55 52.08 33.91
N ARG A 52 8.68 52.36 32.61
CA ARG A 52 7.58 52.81 31.73
C ARG A 52 7.31 51.86 30.58
N LEU A 53 8.32 51.15 30.09
CA LEU A 53 8.20 50.27 28.92
C LEU A 53 9.12 49.05 29.05
N ASN A 54 8.57 47.87 28.75
CA ASN A 54 9.35 46.65 28.60
C ASN A 54 9.45 46.34 27.11
N VAL A 55 10.64 45.97 26.63
CA VAL A 55 10.88 45.61 25.23
C VAL A 55 11.77 44.37 25.19
N GLY A 56 11.42 43.37 24.39
CA GLY A 56 12.22 42.17 24.25
C GLY A 56 13.55 42.42 23.52
N VAL A 57 14.47 41.47 23.62
CA VAL A 57 15.73 41.49 22.85
C VAL A 57 15.43 41.10 21.40
N THR A 58 15.94 41.81 20.42
CA THR A 58 15.73 41.49 18.99
C THR A 58 16.95 40.83 18.34
N SER A 59 18.16 41.12 18.83
CA SER A 59 19.38 40.45 18.36
C SER A 59 20.43 40.36 19.47
N ILE A 60 21.26 39.32 19.39
CA ILE A 60 22.49 39.17 20.18
C ILE A 60 23.62 38.73 19.26
N GLU A 61 24.68 39.52 19.18
CA GLU A 61 25.78 39.32 18.23
C GLU A 61 27.14 39.48 18.90
N PRO A 62 28.04 38.49 18.84
CA PRO A 62 29.45 38.69 19.16
C PRO A 62 30.08 39.65 18.14
N VAL A 63 30.52 40.82 18.58
CA VAL A 63 31.07 41.85 17.67
C VAL A 63 32.60 41.85 17.64
N GLU A 64 33.23 41.46 18.74
CA GLU A 64 34.68 41.23 18.84
C GLU A 64 34.98 40.26 19.99
N THR A 65 36.23 39.84 20.12
CA THR A 65 36.63 38.88 21.15
C THR A 65 36.30 39.42 22.54
N GLY A 66 35.37 38.75 23.21
CA GLY A 66 34.96 39.09 24.56
C GLY A 66 33.97 40.24 24.66
N VAL A 67 33.32 40.65 23.55
CA VAL A 67 32.25 41.66 23.58
C VAL A 67 31.05 41.17 22.78
N THR A 68 29.87 41.27 23.39
CA THR A 68 28.59 40.93 22.76
C THR A 68 27.70 42.16 22.70
N GLU A 69 27.16 42.45 21.51
CA GLU A 69 26.12 43.44 21.29
C GLU A 69 24.75 42.81 21.60
N VAL A 70 23.99 43.42 22.50
CA VAL A 70 22.59 43.07 22.77
C VAL A 70 21.71 44.20 22.28
N SER A 71 20.80 43.92 21.35
CA SER A 71 20.00 44.92 20.65
C SER A 71 18.51 44.78 20.91
N THR A 72 17.79 45.89 20.81
CA THR A 72 16.33 45.96 20.75
C THR A 72 15.88 47.07 19.80
N THR A 73 14.63 47.00 19.35
CA THR A 73 13.98 48.08 18.60
C THR A 73 12.67 48.42 19.31
N LEU A 74 12.58 49.63 19.84
CA LEU A 74 11.40 50.12 20.55
C LEU A 74 10.54 50.99 19.64
N THR A 75 9.22 50.88 19.78
CA THR A 75 8.25 51.71 19.06
C THR A 75 7.27 52.37 20.02
N ASN A 76 6.63 53.46 19.59
CA ASN A 76 5.59 54.11 20.39
C ASN A 76 4.22 53.41 20.31
N ALA A 77 4.09 52.27 19.62
CA ALA A 77 2.82 51.58 19.41
C ALA A 77 2.13 51.16 20.72
N ASN A 78 2.91 50.78 21.73
CA ASN A 78 2.43 50.30 23.02
C ASN A 78 2.57 51.33 24.15
N VAL A 79 2.99 52.57 23.84
CA VAL A 79 3.19 53.62 24.84
C VAL A 79 1.87 54.36 25.07
N THR A 80 1.27 54.22 26.25
CA THR A 80 -0.03 54.87 26.54
C THR A 80 0.15 56.32 26.99
N THR A 81 1.20 56.60 27.76
CA THR A 81 1.58 57.95 28.20
C THR A 81 3.03 58.18 27.78
N GLY A 82 3.28 59.26 27.04
CA GLY A 82 4.64 59.59 26.63
C GLY A 82 5.52 59.92 27.82
N PHE A 83 6.80 59.59 27.73
CA PHE A 83 7.75 59.77 28.83
C PHE A 83 9.14 60.14 28.31
N ASN A 84 9.90 60.84 29.13
CA ASN A 84 11.32 61.09 28.88
C ASN A 84 12.09 59.82 29.23
N MET A 85 12.82 59.26 28.26
CA MET A 85 13.69 58.11 28.48
C MET A 85 14.93 58.58 29.23
N ARG A 86 15.01 58.25 30.52
CA ARG A 86 16.13 58.67 31.41
C ARG A 86 16.92 57.49 31.95
N GLU A 87 16.33 56.30 31.93
CA GLU A 87 16.93 55.08 32.43
C GLU A 87 16.61 53.91 31.50
N VAL A 88 17.59 53.03 31.34
CA VAL A 88 17.46 51.75 30.64
C VAL A 88 18.11 50.66 31.47
N GLY A 89 17.42 49.52 31.57
CA GLY A 89 17.90 48.35 32.29
C GLY A 89 17.91 47.14 31.37
N LEU A 90 19.01 46.40 31.37
CA LEU A 90 19.10 45.09 30.74
C LEU A 90 18.89 44.01 31.80
N PHE A 91 17.97 43.10 31.54
CA PHE A 91 17.60 42.02 32.45
C PHE A 91 18.18 40.68 31.98
N ALA A 92 18.53 39.83 32.94
CA ALA A 92 19.08 38.51 32.70
C ALA A 92 18.49 37.48 33.67
N LYS A 93 18.58 36.21 33.31
CA LYS A 93 18.11 35.10 34.14
C LYS A 93 19.22 34.58 35.05
N ASP A 94 18.98 34.67 36.35
CA ASP A 94 19.76 34.04 37.39
C ASP A 94 19.09 32.72 37.82
N PRO A 95 19.85 31.61 37.96
CA PRO A 95 19.29 30.32 38.34
C PRO A 95 18.70 30.29 39.76
N ASP A 96 19.17 31.15 40.65
CA ASP A 96 18.79 31.18 42.06
C ASP A 96 17.75 32.27 42.35
N LEU A 97 17.86 33.42 41.67
CA LEU A 97 17.04 34.61 41.92
C LEU A 97 15.95 34.84 40.86
N GLY A 98 15.93 34.06 39.78
CA GLY A 98 15.05 34.29 38.63
C GLY A 98 15.53 35.48 37.79
N GLU A 99 14.61 36.26 37.25
CA GLU A 99 14.98 37.42 36.43
C GLU A 99 15.51 38.58 37.29
N ILE A 100 16.69 39.09 36.94
CA ILE A 100 17.38 40.17 37.65
C ILE A 100 17.70 41.34 36.74
N LEU A 101 17.78 42.55 37.30
CA LEU A 101 18.42 43.68 36.63
C LEU A 101 19.93 43.43 36.59
N TYR A 102 20.46 43.14 35.41
CA TYR A 102 21.88 42.84 35.20
C TYR A 102 22.71 44.13 35.14
N LEU A 103 22.28 45.06 34.30
CA LEU A 103 22.95 46.33 34.06
C LEU A 103 21.92 47.44 33.95
N VAL A 104 22.27 48.61 34.46
CA VAL A 104 21.45 49.81 34.34
C VAL A 104 22.28 50.97 33.82
N MET A 105 21.66 51.81 33.01
CA MET A 105 22.23 53.03 32.47
C MET A 105 21.23 54.17 32.68
N THR A 106 21.74 55.36 32.97
CA THR A 106 20.93 56.58 33.03
C THR A 106 21.55 57.68 32.19
N ASP A 107 20.71 58.51 31.61
CA ASP A 107 21.15 59.72 30.92
C ASP A 107 20.40 60.96 31.40
N PRO A 108 21.11 62.01 31.86
CA PRO A 108 20.48 63.29 32.17
C PRO A 108 19.96 64.02 30.91
N SER A 109 20.54 63.74 29.73
CA SER A 109 20.09 64.18 28.42
C SER A 109 19.07 63.18 27.89
N TYR A 110 17.79 63.48 28.05
CA TYR A 110 16.71 62.55 27.73
C TYR A 110 16.17 62.73 26.31
N ASP A 111 15.79 61.63 25.68
CA ASP A 111 14.95 61.63 24.49
C ASP A 111 13.49 61.35 24.89
N PHE A 112 12.53 62.03 24.26
CA PHE A 112 11.11 61.87 24.58
C PHE A 112 10.46 60.81 23.68
N LEU A 113 9.87 59.79 24.29
CA LEU A 113 9.06 58.79 23.60
C LEU A 113 7.57 59.15 23.73
N PRO A 114 6.88 59.57 22.65
CA PRO A 114 5.49 59.99 22.70
C PRO A 114 4.54 58.81 22.90
N ALA A 115 3.31 59.11 23.31
CA ALA A 115 2.24 58.12 23.34
C ALA A 115 1.78 57.70 21.94
N LYS A 116 1.17 56.52 21.86
CA LYS A 116 0.48 56.00 20.67
C LYS A 116 -0.66 56.93 20.25
N GLY A 117 -0.93 56.97 18.94
CA GLY A 117 -2.05 57.73 18.37
C GLY A 117 -1.79 59.22 18.15
N GLY A 118 -0.57 59.70 18.43
CA GLY A 118 -0.12 61.04 18.02
C GLY A 118 0.20 61.12 16.52
N ALA A 119 0.62 62.30 16.05
CA ALA A 119 1.00 62.53 14.66
C ALA A 119 2.34 61.88 14.26
N THR A 120 3.12 61.39 15.24
CA THR A 120 4.45 60.81 15.03
C THR A 120 4.45 59.32 15.34
N VAL A 121 4.94 58.52 14.41
CA VAL A 121 5.32 57.11 14.63
C VAL A 121 6.83 57.10 14.82
N ILE A 122 7.29 56.47 15.89
CA ILE A 122 8.72 56.40 16.23
C ILE A 122 9.15 54.94 16.30
N SER A 123 10.33 54.68 15.75
CA SER A 123 11.10 53.44 15.91
C SER A 123 12.53 53.82 16.30
N VAL A 124 13.01 53.37 17.45
CA VAL A 124 14.37 53.63 17.92
C VAL A 124 15.08 52.31 18.10
N ASP A 125 16.23 52.19 17.47
CA ASP A 125 17.15 51.07 17.68
C ASP A 125 18.05 51.39 18.87
N PHE A 126 18.16 50.44 19.80
CA PHE A 126 18.99 50.58 21.00
C PHE A 126 19.88 49.35 21.16
N SER A 127 21.18 49.56 21.37
CA SER A 127 22.17 48.50 21.54
C SER A 127 23.03 48.77 22.78
N ILE A 128 23.34 47.72 23.53
CA ILE A 128 24.34 47.74 24.61
C ILE A 128 25.45 46.75 24.26
N PHE A 129 26.70 47.18 24.39
CA PHE A 129 27.88 46.34 24.24
C PHE A 129 28.35 45.87 25.61
N ILE A 130 28.43 44.56 25.81
CA ILE A 130 28.75 43.95 27.10
C ILE A 130 30.03 43.14 26.96
N GLY A 131 30.99 43.40 27.83
CA GLY A 131 32.18 42.58 27.97
C GLY A 131 31.82 41.22 28.60
N VAL A 132 32.06 40.13 27.88
CA VAL A 132 31.79 38.76 28.32
C VAL A 132 33.04 37.90 28.13
N ASP A 133 33.38 37.06 29.11
CA ASP A 133 34.61 36.26 29.06
C ASP A 133 34.55 35.17 27.96
N ASP A 134 33.35 34.69 27.60
CA ASP A 134 33.10 33.76 26.51
C ASP A 134 31.86 34.21 25.71
N ALA A 135 32.08 35.00 24.67
CA ALA A 135 31.01 35.51 23.80
C ALA A 135 30.21 34.39 23.11
N GLY A 136 30.80 33.21 22.92
CA GLY A 136 30.11 32.05 22.34
C GLY A 136 29.11 31.38 23.29
N ASN A 137 29.16 31.71 24.58
CA ASN A 137 28.32 31.13 25.63
C ASN A 137 27.29 32.12 26.21
N THR A 138 27.05 33.22 25.49
CA THR A 138 26.04 34.23 25.80
C THR A 138 24.83 34.06 24.87
N THR A 139 23.63 34.08 25.43
CA THR A 139 22.36 33.86 24.73
C THR A 139 21.34 34.93 25.12
N ALA A 140 20.26 35.05 24.34
CA ALA A 140 19.13 35.88 24.68
C ALA A 140 17.81 35.21 24.30
N VAL A 141 16.76 35.50 25.05
CA VAL A 141 15.38 35.19 24.65
C VAL A 141 14.95 36.26 23.65
N LEU A 142 14.90 35.88 22.37
CA LEU A 142 14.52 36.79 21.30
C LEU A 142 12.99 37.00 21.28
N ASP A 143 12.57 38.25 21.11
CA ASP A 143 11.17 38.64 20.97
C ASP A 143 10.61 38.11 19.64
N PRO A 144 9.63 37.19 19.64
CA PRO A 144 9.06 36.66 18.40
C PRO A 144 8.30 37.72 17.59
N ASP A 145 7.84 38.80 18.23
CA ASP A 145 7.16 39.91 17.60
C ASP A 145 8.09 41.11 17.34
N GLY A 146 9.40 40.92 17.57
CA GLY A 146 10.44 41.93 17.40
C GLY A 146 10.61 42.39 15.95
N LEU A 147 11.00 43.66 15.77
CA LEU A 147 11.36 44.18 14.45
C LEU A 147 12.78 43.73 14.07
N LEU A 148 12.93 43.29 12.81
CA LEU A 148 14.23 42.92 12.22
C LEU A 148 14.78 44.07 11.38
N LYS A 149 16.09 44.29 11.46
CA LYS A 149 16.83 45.24 10.63
C LYS A 149 17.16 44.62 9.27
N LEU A 150 17.46 45.48 8.27
CA LEU A 150 17.90 45.01 6.95
C LEU A 150 19.17 44.15 7.04
N ARG A 151 20.07 44.45 8.00
CA ARG A 151 21.25 43.64 8.32
C ARG A 151 20.85 42.21 8.67
N ASP A 152 19.88 42.03 9.56
CA ASP A 152 19.44 40.72 10.06
C ASP A 152 18.82 39.90 8.92
N LEU A 153 18.00 40.53 8.08
CA LEU A 153 17.44 39.90 6.88
C LEU A 153 18.55 39.50 5.88
N THR A 154 19.55 40.35 5.70
CA THR A 154 20.69 40.09 4.81
C THR A 154 21.53 38.92 5.33
N ALA A 155 21.82 38.88 6.64
CA ALA A 155 22.52 37.78 7.29
C ALA A 155 21.74 36.47 7.16
N HIS A 156 20.42 36.50 7.39
CA HIS A 156 19.55 35.35 7.16
C HIS A 156 19.60 34.86 5.70
N ASN A 157 19.51 35.76 4.71
CA ASN A 157 19.53 35.40 3.29
C ASN A 157 20.87 34.84 2.82
N ASN A 158 21.97 35.24 3.45
CA ASN A 158 23.32 34.75 3.15
C ASN A 158 23.69 33.50 3.97
N ASN A 159 22.93 33.18 5.02
CA ASN A 159 23.15 31.99 5.83
C ASN A 159 22.61 30.75 5.11
N THR A 160 23.52 29.90 4.64
CA THR A 160 23.21 28.66 3.93
C THR A 160 22.44 27.63 4.77
N ASP A 161 22.48 27.77 6.09
CA ASP A 161 21.82 26.89 7.04
C ASP A 161 20.51 27.45 7.60
N ALA A 162 20.11 28.67 7.22
CA ALA A 162 18.92 29.34 7.75
C ALA A 162 17.66 28.48 7.64
N HIS A 163 17.54 27.68 6.56
CA HIS A 163 16.41 26.80 6.29
C HIS A 163 16.80 25.31 6.27
N SER A 164 17.97 24.96 6.81
CA SER A 164 18.50 23.58 6.81
C SER A 164 17.49 22.53 7.29
N VAL A 165 16.72 22.84 8.34
CA VAL A 165 15.69 21.96 8.94
C VAL A 165 14.54 21.63 7.97
N LEU A 166 14.20 22.54 7.04
CA LEU A 166 13.22 22.26 5.98
C LEU A 166 13.72 21.18 5.00
N PHE A 167 15.01 20.85 5.03
CA PHE A 167 15.65 19.86 4.18
C PHE A 167 16.07 18.58 4.92
N THR A 168 15.88 18.48 6.24
CA THR A 168 16.30 17.30 7.05
C THR A 168 15.16 16.45 7.61
N THR A 169 13.90 16.86 7.43
CA THR A 169 12.73 16.14 8.00
C THR A 169 12.22 14.97 7.15
N ASP A 170 12.85 14.68 6.01
CA ASP A 170 12.53 13.46 5.24
C ASP A 170 13.61 12.40 5.49
N SER A 171 13.25 11.38 6.26
CA SER A 171 14.13 10.33 6.82
C SER A 171 14.62 9.31 5.78
N THR A 172 14.66 9.67 4.50
CA THR A 172 15.29 8.86 3.46
C THR A 172 16.10 9.70 2.46
N PRO A 173 17.41 9.85 2.72
CA PRO A 173 18.36 9.76 1.64
C PRO A 173 19.38 8.66 1.93
N ASP A 174 19.45 7.70 1.02
CA ASP A 174 20.62 6.85 0.86
C ASP A 174 21.81 7.81 0.63
N ARG A 175 22.68 7.92 1.63
CA ARG A 175 23.80 8.88 1.63
C ARG A 175 24.89 8.32 0.70
N ASP A 176 24.99 8.84 -0.52
CA ASP A 176 26.19 8.68 -1.35
C ASP A 176 27.35 9.46 -0.69
N SER A 177 28.54 8.85 -0.60
CA SER A 177 29.70 9.37 0.15
C SER A 177 30.33 10.66 -0.40
N ASP A 178 29.84 11.17 -1.54
CA ASP A 178 30.46 12.27 -2.29
C ASP A 178 29.63 13.58 -2.32
N THR A 179 28.53 13.67 -1.56
CA THR A 179 27.74 14.91 -1.50
C THR A 179 28.38 15.93 -0.56
N THR A 180 28.87 17.05 -1.10
CA THR A 180 29.17 18.25 -0.30
C THR A 180 27.87 18.87 0.24
N ASP A 181 27.93 19.61 1.34
CA ASP A 181 26.76 20.20 2.02
C ASP A 181 26.05 21.34 1.25
N SER A 182 26.55 21.69 0.06
CA SER A 182 26.00 22.74 -0.78
C SER A 182 24.56 22.45 -1.22
N ALA A 183 23.75 23.51 -1.32
CA ALA A 183 22.37 23.41 -1.82
C ALA A 183 22.28 22.76 -3.21
N ILE A 184 23.28 22.96 -4.08
CA ILE A 184 23.36 22.37 -5.42
C ILE A 184 23.52 20.84 -5.33
N SER A 185 24.37 20.36 -4.42
CA SER A 185 24.59 18.93 -4.17
C SER A 185 23.32 18.24 -3.63
N LYS A 186 22.65 18.87 -2.66
CA LYS A 186 21.34 18.41 -2.13
C LYS A 186 20.24 18.41 -3.20
N LEU A 187 20.20 19.43 -4.06
CA LEU A 187 19.27 19.49 -5.20
C LEU A 187 19.58 18.37 -6.22
N GLY A 188 20.85 18.12 -6.50
CA GLY A 188 21.31 17.03 -7.37
C GLY A 188 20.87 15.66 -6.87
N ALA A 189 21.01 15.39 -5.56
CA ALA A 189 20.53 14.16 -4.94
C ALA A 189 19.01 13.97 -5.08
N ARG A 190 18.22 15.03 -4.87
CA ARG A 190 16.75 14.99 -5.06
C ARG A 190 16.36 14.73 -6.52
N VAL A 191 17.01 15.39 -7.48
CA VAL A 191 16.76 15.16 -8.91
C VAL A 191 17.10 13.71 -9.29
N LYS A 192 18.20 13.15 -8.77
CA LYS A 192 18.60 11.74 -8.98
C LYS A 192 17.53 10.79 -8.42
N TRP A 193 17.03 11.05 -7.21
CA TRP A 193 15.97 10.24 -6.59
C TRP A 193 14.67 10.28 -7.40
N VAL A 194 14.19 11.47 -7.81
CA VAL A 194 12.96 11.60 -8.59
C VAL A 194 13.06 10.82 -9.90
N ARG A 195 14.20 10.91 -10.60
CA ARG A 195 14.45 10.13 -11.82
C ARG A 195 14.35 8.62 -11.55
N SER A 196 15.00 8.12 -10.50
CA SER A 196 14.96 6.70 -10.13
C SER A 196 13.56 6.24 -9.73
N TYR A 197 12.83 7.05 -8.97
CA TYR A 197 11.46 6.75 -8.55
C TYR A 197 10.53 6.61 -9.76
N VAL A 198 10.57 7.58 -10.69
CA VAL A 198 9.75 7.56 -11.90
C VAL A 198 10.11 6.36 -12.78
N ALA A 199 11.40 6.09 -12.99
CA ALA A 199 11.85 4.94 -13.78
C ALA A 199 11.33 3.61 -13.21
N ARG A 200 11.40 3.43 -11.89
CA ARG A 200 10.87 2.23 -11.22
C ARG A 200 9.36 2.11 -11.36
N LYS A 201 8.61 3.18 -11.14
CA LYS A 201 7.14 3.17 -11.30
C LYS A 201 6.70 2.81 -12.72
N ILE A 202 7.40 3.33 -13.73
CA ILE A 202 7.16 2.95 -15.13
C ILE A 202 7.46 1.45 -15.33
N THR A 203 8.59 0.97 -14.80
CA THR A 203 9.01 -0.43 -14.93
C THR A 203 8.02 -1.40 -14.27
N ASP A 204 7.55 -1.08 -13.06
CA ASP A 204 6.57 -1.89 -12.32
C ASP A 204 5.23 -1.97 -13.07
N THR A 205 4.83 -0.85 -13.68
CA THR A 205 3.62 -0.79 -14.53
C THR A 205 3.77 -1.67 -15.77
N LEU A 206 4.92 -1.59 -16.45
CA LEU A 206 5.21 -2.43 -17.63
C LEU A 206 5.24 -3.92 -17.29
N LYS A 207 5.83 -4.34 -16.16
CA LYS A 207 5.80 -5.73 -15.69
C LYS A 207 4.39 -6.25 -15.45
N THR A 208 3.52 -5.39 -14.91
CA THR A 208 2.11 -5.73 -14.69
C THR A 208 1.39 -5.97 -16.01
N VAL A 209 1.65 -5.13 -17.01
CA VAL A 209 1.09 -5.30 -18.37
C VAL A 209 1.59 -6.60 -19.01
N ASP A 210 2.89 -6.87 -18.94
CA ASP A 210 3.50 -8.09 -19.50
C ASP A 210 2.92 -9.38 -18.90
N THR A 211 2.70 -9.38 -17.59
CA THR A 211 2.05 -10.49 -16.87
C THR A 211 0.64 -10.72 -17.40
N LYS A 212 -0.18 -9.67 -17.51
CA LYS A 212 -1.56 -9.78 -18.03
C LYS A 212 -1.61 -10.26 -19.47
N ILE A 213 -0.67 -9.83 -20.32
CA ILE A 213 -0.55 -10.31 -21.70
C ILE A 213 -0.22 -11.80 -21.72
N SER A 214 0.71 -12.24 -20.88
CA SER A 214 1.11 -13.65 -20.77
C SER A 214 -0.04 -14.55 -20.31
N GLU A 215 -0.80 -14.14 -19.29
CA GLU A 215 -2.00 -14.83 -18.81
C GLU A 215 -3.07 -14.94 -19.92
N ALA A 216 -3.33 -13.85 -20.64
CA ALA A 216 -4.28 -13.83 -21.75
C ALA A 216 -3.85 -14.76 -22.90
N LEU A 217 -2.56 -14.83 -23.21
CA LEU A 217 -2.02 -15.74 -24.23
C LEU A 217 -2.18 -17.21 -23.84
N VAL A 218 -1.97 -17.56 -22.56
CA VAL A 218 -2.21 -18.91 -22.05
C VAL A 218 -3.69 -19.27 -22.15
N ALA A 219 -4.58 -18.37 -21.72
CA ALA A 219 -6.03 -18.57 -21.81
C ALA A 219 -6.48 -18.80 -23.26
N TYR A 220 -5.98 -17.99 -24.22
CA TYR A 220 -6.30 -18.15 -25.64
C TYR A 220 -5.83 -19.49 -26.21
N LYS A 221 -4.61 -19.95 -25.87
CA LYS A 221 -4.08 -21.25 -26.33
C LYS A 221 -4.94 -22.41 -25.82
N ASN A 222 -5.36 -22.34 -24.56
CA ASN A 222 -6.16 -23.39 -23.93
C ASN A 222 -7.62 -23.39 -24.40
N PHE A 223 -8.16 -22.25 -24.81
CA PHE A 223 -9.55 -22.14 -25.29
C PHE A 223 -9.79 -22.90 -26.60
N LYS A 224 -8.82 -22.97 -27.52
CA LYS A 224 -9.06 -23.54 -28.87
C LYS A 224 -8.94 -25.06 -28.96
N ALA A 225 -8.11 -25.72 -28.17
CA ALA A 225 -7.84 -27.15 -28.38
C ALA A 225 -8.91 -28.06 -27.76
N SER A 226 -9.32 -27.81 -26.51
CA SER A 226 -10.27 -28.65 -25.80
C SER A 226 -11.70 -28.48 -26.33
N GLN A 227 -12.18 -27.24 -26.48
CA GLN A 227 -13.56 -27.00 -26.91
C GLN A 227 -13.86 -27.49 -28.33
N ILE A 228 -12.88 -27.45 -29.23
CA ILE A 228 -13.03 -27.97 -30.60
C ILE A 228 -13.07 -29.50 -30.58
N SER A 229 -12.21 -30.14 -29.78
CA SER A 229 -12.21 -31.61 -29.61
C SER A 229 -13.50 -32.10 -28.97
N ASP A 230 -13.93 -31.48 -27.88
CA ASP A 230 -15.15 -31.83 -27.15
C ASP A 230 -16.39 -31.62 -28.02
N PHE A 231 -16.42 -30.54 -28.81
CA PHE A 231 -17.51 -30.29 -29.76
C PHE A 231 -17.52 -31.32 -30.89
N ALA A 232 -16.37 -31.63 -31.49
CA ALA A 232 -16.29 -32.62 -32.56
C ALA A 232 -16.71 -34.00 -32.07
N GLU A 233 -16.29 -34.41 -30.87
CA GLU A 233 -16.67 -35.67 -30.26
C GLU A 233 -18.17 -35.71 -29.93
N ALA A 234 -18.72 -34.62 -29.36
CA ALA A 234 -20.15 -34.50 -29.08
C ALA A 234 -21.00 -34.56 -30.37
N VAL A 235 -20.54 -33.94 -31.46
CA VAL A 235 -21.20 -34.00 -32.77
C VAL A 235 -21.15 -35.41 -33.34
N LEU A 236 -20.01 -36.11 -33.27
CA LEU A 236 -19.89 -37.49 -33.73
C LEU A 236 -20.80 -38.43 -32.95
N ILE A 237 -20.87 -38.30 -31.61
CA ILE A 237 -21.78 -39.07 -30.76
C ILE A 237 -23.24 -38.77 -31.11
N ALA A 238 -23.60 -37.49 -31.26
CA ALA A 238 -24.96 -37.09 -31.61
C ALA A 238 -25.38 -37.61 -32.99
N ILE A 239 -24.49 -37.56 -33.98
CA ILE A 239 -24.72 -38.12 -35.32
C ILE A 239 -24.87 -39.64 -35.22
N ARG A 240 -23.95 -40.35 -34.56
CA ARG A 240 -24.03 -41.80 -34.39
C ARG A 240 -25.36 -42.21 -33.75
N ASP A 241 -25.69 -41.64 -32.60
CA ASP A 241 -26.81 -42.12 -31.77
C ASP A 241 -28.17 -41.70 -32.36
N LYS A 242 -28.33 -40.45 -32.84
CA LYS A 242 -29.59 -40.00 -33.45
C LYS A 242 -29.79 -40.56 -34.86
N THR A 243 -28.73 -40.66 -35.67
CA THR A 243 -28.88 -41.13 -37.05
C THR A 243 -29.13 -42.64 -37.10
N PHE A 244 -28.42 -43.43 -36.30
CA PHE A 244 -28.59 -44.89 -36.30
C PHE A 244 -29.95 -45.32 -35.74
N THR A 245 -30.42 -44.72 -34.64
CA THR A 245 -31.77 -45.00 -34.13
C THR A 245 -32.87 -44.58 -35.12
N THR A 246 -32.74 -43.42 -35.76
CA THR A 246 -33.68 -42.96 -36.81
C THR A 246 -33.69 -43.90 -38.03
N LEU A 247 -32.54 -44.49 -38.35
CA LEU A 247 -32.42 -45.48 -39.43
C LEU A 247 -32.82 -46.90 -39.00
N GLY A 248 -33.28 -47.11 -37.76
CA GLY A 248 -33.76 -48.39 -37.26
C GLY A 248 -32.65 -49.35 -36.79
N VAL A 249 -31.43 -48.84 -36.57
CA VAL A 249 -30.35 -49.61 -35.94
C VAL A 249 -30.56 -49.54 -34.41
N THR A 250 -30.89 -50.67 -33.81
CA THR A 250 -31.19 -50.79 -32.37
C THR A 250 -30.73 -52.15 -31.87
N TRP A 251 -30.42 -52.30 -30.58
CA TRP A 251 -30.03 -53.60 -30.01
C TRP A 251 -30.41 -53.66 -28.52
N SER A 252 -30.52 -54.88 -27.99
CA SER A 252 -30.61 -55.10 -26.54
C SER A 252 -29.90 -56.39 -26.17
N PHE A 253 -28.99 -56.29 -25.21
CA PHE A 253 -28.29 -57.41 -24.56
C PHE A 253 -28.62 -57.52 -23.07
N THR A 254 -29.66 -56.81 -22.61
CA THR A 254 -30.03 -56.75 -21.18
C THR A 254 -30.39 -58.14 -20.64
N ASN A 255 -30.91 -59.03 -21.48
CA ASN A 255 -31.12 -60.43 -21.14
C ASN A 255 -30.13 -61.31 -21.92
N PRO A 256 -29.15 -61.95 -21.26
CA PRO A 256 -28.18 -62.82 -21.94
C PRO A 256 -28.81 -64.05 -22.59
N ASN A 257 -29.99 -64.47 -22.12
CA ASN A 257 -30.72 -65.62 -22.62
C ASN A 257 -31.65 -65.27 -23.80
N ALA A 258 -31.84 -63.98 -24.11
CA ALA A 258 -32.67 -63.51 -25.22
C ALA A 258 -32.29 -62.06 -25.59
N TRP A 259 -31.49 -61.88 -26.64
CA TRP A 259 -30.96 -60.60 -27.10
C TRP A 259 -31.18 -60.39 -28.61
N TYR A 260 -31.10 -59.14 -29.07
CA TYR A 260 -31.26 -58.81 -30.49
C TYR A 260 -30.37 -57.66 -30.96
N ILE A 261 -30.12 -57.62 -32.28
CA ILE A 261 -29.49 -56.54 -33.02
C ILE A 261 -30.30 -56.30 -34.31
N CYS A 262 -30.81 -55.10 -34.50
CA CYS A 262 -31.41 -54.59 -35.73
C CYS A 262 -30.37 -53.74 -36.47
N PHE A 263 -30.19 -53.99 -37.77
CA PHE A 263 -29.30 -53.19 -38.62
C PHE A 263 -30.05 -52.06 -39.36
N GLY A 264 -31.35 -51.91 -39.14
CA GLY A 264 -32.12 -50.81 -39.73
C GLY A 264 -32.25 -50.86 -41.26
N VAL A 265 -32.75 -49.78 -41.84
CA VAL A 265 -33.13 -49.70 -43.26
C VAL A 265 -31.95 -49.79 -44.22
N LEU A 266 -30.74 -49.35 -43.80
CA LEU A 266 -29.53 -49.40 -44.63
C LEU A 266 -29.12 -50.83 -45.00
N PHE A 267 -29.45 -51.80 -44.16
CA PHE A 267 -29.18 -53.22 -44.40
C PHE A 267 -30.46 -54.00 -44.76
N GLY A 268 -31.48 -53.29 -45.24
CA GLY A 268 -32.76 -53.85 -45.66
C GLY A 268 -33.60 -54.40 -44.51
N GLY A 269 -33.42 -53.88 -43.29
CA GLY A 269 -34.13 -54.31 -42.08
C GLY A 269 -33.62 -55.64 -41.51
N LEU A 270 -32.35 -55.99 -41.75
CA LEU A 270 -31.76 -57.21 -41.20
C LEU A 270 -31.80 -57.19 -39.67
N ILE A 271 -32.24 -58.29 -39.08
CA ILE A 271 -32.29 -58.53 -37.65
C ILE A 271 -31.54 -59.82 -37.35
N ILE A 272 -30.72 -59.81 -36.31
CA ILE A 272 -30.11 -60.99 -35.70
C ILE A 272 -30.61 -61.06 -34.26
N GLN A 273 -31.07 -62.23 -33.85
CA GLN A 273 -31.47 -62.46 -32.45
C GLN A 273 -30.81 -63.74 -31.96
N GLY A 274 -30.46 -63.78 -30.70
CA GLY A 274 -29.87 -64.96 -30.11
C GLY A 274 -30.24 -65.11 -28.65
N GLY A 275 -29.94 -66.27 -28.13
CA GLY A 275 -30.26 -66.59 -26.75
C GLY A 275 -29.87 -68.00 -26.39
N SER A 276 -30.13 -68.32 -25.13
CA SER A 276 -29.84 -69.62 -24.55
C SER A 276 -30.97 -69.98 -23.60
N ASN A 277 -31.41 -71.22 -23.63
CA ASN A 277 -32.45 -71.70 -22.75
C ASN A 277 -32.09 -73.09 -22.23
N GLY A 278 -32.56 -73.38 -21.03
CA GLY A 278 -32.51 -74.70 -20.44
C GLY A 278 -33.92 -75.19 -20.16
N GLY A 279 -34.16 -76.47 -20.41
CA GLY A 279 -35.37 -77.15 -19.97
C GLY A 279 -36.37 -77.44 -21.07
N ASN A 280 -36.92 -78.65 -21.00
CA ASN A 280 -37.94 -79.28 -21.84
C ASN A 280 -37.51 -79.69 -23.26
N ALA A 281 -37.82 -80.94 -23.57
CA ALA A 281 -37.50 -81.58 -24.84
C ALA A 281 -38.29 -81.01 -26.05
N ASP A 282 -39.39 -80.30 -25.80
CA ASP A 282 -40.18 -79.54 -26.76
C ASP A 282 -40.39 -78.14 -26.15
N SER A 283 -39.68 -77.15 -26.69
CA SER A 283 -39.67 -75.78 -26.18
C SER A 283 -40.11 -74.80 -27.25
N ASN A 284 -41.12 -73.98 -26.95
CA ASN A 284 -41.49 -72.85 -27.78
C ASN A 284 -40.68 -71.62 -27.38
N ILE A 285 -39.78 -71.17 -28.26
CA ILE A 285 -38.88 -70.05 -28.02
C ILE A 285 -39.52 -68.78 -28.57
N LEU A 286 -39.79 -67.83 -27.69
CA LEU A 286 -40.21 -66.48 -28.05
C LEU A 286 -38.97 -65.65 -28.39
N LEU A 287 -38.99 -65.02 -29.55
CA LEU A 287 -37.96 -64.10 -29.99
C LEU A 287 -38.10 -62.76 -29.25
N PRO A 288 -36.98 -62.11 -28.85
CA PRO A 288 -36.99 -60.78 -28.25
C PRO A 288 -37.85 -59.75 -28.99
N ILE A 289 -37.81 -59.78 -30.32
CA ILE A 289 -38.64 -58.98 -31.20
C ILE A 289 -39.17 -59.82 -32.36
N GLN A 290 -40.31 -59.43 -32.92
CA GLN A 290 -40.90 -60.10 -34.07
C GLN A 290 -40.19 -59.69 -35.38
N TYR A 291 -39.86 -60.66 -36.24
CA TYR A 291 -39.39 -60.40 -37.61
C TYR A 291 -40.52 -59.85 -38.50
N THR A 292 -40.20 -59.06 -39.53
CA THR A 292 -41.22 -58.45 -40.39
C THR A 292 -41.66 -59.34 -41.56
N LYS A 293 -40.82 -60.27 -42.03
CA LYS A 293 -41.05 -61.11 -43.21
C LYS A 293 -40.66 -62.57 -43.00
N GLU A 294 -39.40 -62.85 -42.69
CA GLU A 294 -38.91 -64.22 -42.49
C GLU A 294 -37.60 -64.28 -41.70
N TYR A 295 -37.27 -65.45 -41.17
CA TYR A 295 -35.97 -65.71 -40.58
C TYR A 295 -35.57 -67.18 -40.76
N LYS A 296 -34.28 -67.43 -40.60
CA LYS A 296 -33.67 -68.76 -40.45
C LYS A 296 -33.22 -68.91 -39.01
N VAL A 297 -33.25 -70.15 -38.52
CA VAL A 297 -32.84 -70.51 -37.17
C VAL A 297 -31.68 -71.51 -37.26
N LEU A 298 -30.66 -71.22 -36.48
CA LEU A 298 -29.56 -72.12 -36.16
C LEU A 298 -29.60 -72.33 -34.66
N ALA A 299 -29.53 -73.59 -34.23
CA ALA A 299 -29.46 -73.87 -32.81
C ALA A 299 -28.52 -75.05 -32.57
N THR A 300 -27.89 -75.04 -31.40
CA THR A 300 -26.89 -76.02 -30.99
C THR A 300 -27.26 -76.52 -29.60
N GLY A 301 -27.23 -77.84 -29.42
CA GLY A 301 -27.35 -78.43 -28.09
C GLY A 301 -26.03 -78.29 -27.32
N THR A 302 -26.13 -77.98 -26.03
CA THR A 302 -24.99 -77.87 -25.12
C THR A 302 -24.98 -79.10 -24.22
N ALA A 303 -24.05 -80.02 -24.46
CA ALA A 303 -23.99 -81.30 -23.73
C ALA A 303 -23.43 -81.10 -22.31
N ALA A 304 -24.24 -81.36 -21.29
CA ALA A 304 -23.79 -81.45 -19.91
C ALA A 304 -23.43 -82.92 -19.58
N GLY A 305 -22.21 -83.34 -19.93
CA GLY A 305 -21.64 -84.61 -19.48
C GLY A 305 -22.07 -85.87 -20.26
N GLN A 306 -21.06 -86.61 -20.73
CA GLN A 306 -21.08 -87.98 -21.29
C GLN A 306 -22.08 -88.26 -22.43
N GLY A 307 -21.63 -88.01 -23.67
CA GLY A 307 -21.71 -89.00 -24.75
C GLY A 307 -23.03 -89.26 -25.49
N TYR A 308 -24.12 -88.54 -25.23
CA TYR A 308 -25.35 -88.72 -26.01
C TYR A 308 -25.39 -87.81 -27.25
N TYR A 309 -25.48 -88.40 -28.44
CA TYR A 309 -25.81 -87.68 -29.67
C TYR A 309 -27.16 -87.00 -29.49
N THR A 310 -27.18 -85.66 -29.48
CA THR A 310 -28.43 -84.91 -29.47
C THR A 310 -28.76 -84.49 -30.89
N PHE A 311 -29.90 -84.94 -31.41
CA PHE A 311 -30.43 -84.36 -32.64
C PHE A 311 -31.30 -83.18 -32.24
N LEU A 312 -31.07 -82.05 -32.90
CA LEU A 312 -31.80 -80.82 -32.65
C LEU A 312 -32.64 -80.49 -33.88
N THR A 313 -33.93 -80.23 -33.69
CA THR A 313 -34.77 -79.71 -34.76
C THR A 313 -35.34 -78.37 -34.34
N ALA A 314 -35.15 -77.36 -35.19
CA ALA A 314 -35.77 -76.05 -35.02
C ALA A 314 -36.82 -75.85 -36.11
N ILE A 315 -38.07 -75.65 -35.70
CA ILE A 315 -39.23 -75.52 -36.58
C ILE A 315 -39.81 -74.14 -36.39
N LYS A 316 -39.72 -73.28 -37.41
CA LYS A 316 -40.35 -71.95 -37.40
C LYS A 316 -41.86 -72.10 -37.21
N THR A 317 -42.43 -71.41 -36.23
CA THR A 317 -43.88 -71.44 -35.98
C THR A 317 -44.58 -70.21 -36.56
N ASN A 318 -44.03 -69.03 -36.32
CA ASN A 318 -44.50 -67.75 -36.87
C ASN A 318 -43.31 -66.78 -36.96
N LEU A 319 -43.52 -65.46 -36.98
CA LEU A 319 -42.44 -64.47 -37.07
C LEU A 319 -41.86 -64.03 -35.72
N ALA A 320 -42.46 -64.45 -34.61
CA ALA A 320 -42.08 -64.14 -33.24
C ALA A 320 -41.63 -65.39 -32.45
N SER A 321 -41.75 -66.60 -33.01
CA SER A 321 -41.36 -67.82 -32.31
C SER A 321 -41.01 -69.01 -33.20
N PHE A 322 -40.18 -69.91 -32.68
CA PHE A 322 -39.94 -71.24 -33.23
C PHE A 322 -40.03 -72.30 -32.13
N LYS A 323 -40.37 -73.52 -32.53
CA LYS A 323 -40.23 -74.71 -31.68
C LYS A 323 -38.84 -75.28 -31.81
N LEU A 324 -38.27 -75.66 -30.69
CA LEU A 324 -37.00 -76.35 -30.63
C LEU A 324 -37.20 -77.66 -29.88
N ASN A 325 -36.89 -78.76 -30.57
CA ASN A 325 -36.96 -80.09 -29.99
C ASN A 325 -35.57 -80.69 -29.91
N THR A 326 -35.29 -81.29 -28.77
CA THR A 326 -34.04 -82.00 -28.47
C THR A 326 -34.35 -83.48 -28.31
N TYR A 327 -33.64 -84.32 -29.08
CA TYR A 327 -33.81 -85.78 -29.05
C TYR A 327 -32.52 -86.46 -28.63
N SER A 328 -32.66 -87.62 -27.99
CA SER A 328 -31.59 -88.57 -27.72
C SER A 328 -31.06 -89.21 -29.00
N GLY A 329 -29.92 -89.91 -28.90
CA GLY A 329 -29.40 -90.72 -30.00
C GLY A 329 -30.34 -91.86 -30.43
N ALA A 330 -31.32 -92.21 -29.58
CA ALA A 330 -32.37 -93.20 -29.85
C ALA A 330 -33.68 -92.56 -30.35
N GLY A 331 -33.71 -91.24 -30.62
CA GLY A 331 -34.88 -90.53 -31.15
C GLY A 331 -35.95 -90.17 -30.11
N GLN A 332 -35.67 -90.31 -28.81
CA GLN A 332 -36.60 -89.93 -27.75
C GLN A 332 -36.41 -88.47 -27.35
N LEU A 333 -37.50 -87.75 -27.12
CA LEU A 333 -37.47 -86.38 -26.59
C LEU A 333 -36.71 -86.34 -25.25
N MET A 334 -35.67 -85.52 -25.14
CA MET A 334 -34.86 -85.35 -23.93
C MET A 334 -34.59 -83.88 -23.65
N ALA A 335 -34.64 -83.46 -22.39
CA ALA A 335 -34.33 -82.09 -22.01
C ALA A 335 -32.81 -81.85 -22.07
N HIS A 336 -32.39 -80.86 -22.85
CA HIS A 336 -31.01 -80.38 -22.93
C HIS A 336 -30.98 -78.86 -22.88
N ASN A 337 -29.82 -78.30 -22.51
CA ASN A 337 -29.56 -76.88 -22.73
C ASN A 337 -29.26 -76.67 -24.21
N PHE A 338 -29.66 -75.53 -24.74
CA PHE A 338 -29.38 -75.18 -26.12
C PHE A 338 -29.16 -73.68 -26.26
N ASP A 339 -28.30 -73.35 -27.22
CA ASP A 339 -28.09 -72.00 -27.70
C ASP A 339 -28.75 -71.87 -29.06
N TRP A 340 -29.28 -70.69 -29.35
CA TRP A 340 -29.94 -70.43 -30.61
C TRP A 340 -29.56 -69.06 -31.16
N LEU A 341 -29.53 -68.99 -32.48
CA LEU A 341 -29.32 -67.79 -33.26
C LEU A 341 -30.32 -67.79 -34.41
N THR A 342 -30.99 -66.66 -34.60
CA THR A 342 -31.86 -66.42 -35.74
C THR A 342 -31.36 -65.23 -36.53
N ILE A 343 -31.55 -65.29 -37.83
CA ILE A 343 -31.23 -64.20 -38.75
C ILE A 343 -32.35 -64.05 -39.77
N GLY A 344 -32.80 -62.82 -39.99
CA GLY A 344 -33.98 -62.57 -40.81
C GLY A 344 -34.27 -61.10 -41.00
N ARG A 345 -35.44 -60.81 -41.56
CA ARG A 345 -35.97 -59.46 -41.76
C ARG A 345 -37.40 -59.42 -41.29
#